data_AF-A0A150LPV3-F1
#
_entry.id   AF-A0A150LPV3-F1
#
_cell.length_a   1.000
_cell.length_b   1.000
_cell.length_c   1.000
_cell.angle_alpha   90.00
_cell.angle_beta   90.00
_cell.angle_gamma   90.00
#
_symmetry.space_group_name_H-M   'P 1'
#
loop_
_entity.id
_entity.type
_entity.pdbx_description
1 polymer ?
#
loop_
_entity_poly.entity_id
_entity_poly.type
_entity_poly.pdbx_seq_one_letter_code
_entity_poly.pdbx_strand_id
1 'polypeptide(L)'
;MSVNDQFKIIVGNFVGDAFYMRSIAGFMLEGRFKAAGLRSIARLIDENEPFSFIIDKKTTVHVPIELNKQIKQELFAIADKLEGKTNKT
;
A
#
# COMPACT_ATOMS: atom_id res chain seq x y z
N MET A 1 -9.28 15.56 7.77
CA MET A 1 -9.56 15.14 6.38
C MET A 1 -9.23 13.67 6.25
N SER A 2 -10.24 12.82 6.04
CA SER A 2 -10.03 11.41 5.72
C SER A 2 -9.39 11.33 4.33
N VAL A 3 -8.27 10.62 4.22
CA VAL A 3 -7.59 10.39 2.93
C VAL A 3 -8.26 9.24 2.16
N ASN A 4 -9.42 8.76 2.61
CA ASN A 4 -10.12 7.64 1.97
C ASN A 4 -10.60 7.94 0.54
N ASP A 5 -10.73 9.21 0.13
CA ASP A 5 -11.27 9.53 -1.20
C ASP A 5 -10.23 9.48 -2.34
N GLN A 6 -8.93 9.32 -2.03
CA GLN A 6 -7.87 9.32 -3.06
C GLN A 6 -7.36 7.92 -3.45
N PHE A 7 -7.53 6.92 -2.57
CA PHE A 7 -7.01 5.57 -2.78
C PHE A 7 -8.18 4.61 -2.94
N LYS A 8 -8.26 3.95 -4.09
CA LYS A 8 -9.41 3.09 -4.43
C LYS A 8 -9.13 1.63 -4.08
N ILE A 9 -7.86 1.23 -4.04
CA ILE A 9 -7.44 -0.16 -3.79
C ILE A 9 -6.85 -0.34 -2.40
N ILE A 10 -6.08 0.64 -1.91
CA ILE A 10 -5.42 0.57 -0.61
C ILE A 10 -6.20 1.42 0.39
N VAL A 11 -6.70 0.77 1.44
CA VAL A 11 -7.44 1.46 2.52
C VAL A 11 -6.55 1.52 3.75
N GLY A 12 -6.45 2.71 4.33
CA GLY A 12 -5.62 2.94 5.51
C GLY A 12 -5.60 4.40 5.95
N ASN A 13 -4.79 4.70 6.96
CA ASN A 13 -4.72 6.04 7.55
C ASN A 13 -3.27 6.44 7.82
N PHE A 14 -2.97 7.73 7.69
CA PHE A 14 -1.67 8.29 8.05
C PHE A 14 -1.64 8.54 9.56
N VAL A 15 -0.64 7.98 10.24
CA VAL A 15 -0.44 8.08 11.70
C VAL A 15 1.02 8.43 11.97
N GLY A 16 1.28 9.71 12.28
CA GLY A 16 2.64 10.22 12.45
C GLY A 16 3.48 10.08 11.17
N ASP A 17 4.62 9.40 11.28
CA ASP A 17 5.58 9.13 10.20
C ASP A 17 5.27 7.84 9.39
N ALA A 18 4.11 7.24 9.62
CA ALA A 18 3.74 5.96 9.02
C ALA A 18 2.32 5.96 8.44
N PHE A 19 2.07 5.01 7.55
CA PHE A 19 0.74 4.66 7.07
C PHE A 19 0.30 3.32 7.68
N TYR A 20 -0.86 3.32 8.33
CA TYR A 20 -1.51 2.12 8.83
C TYR A 20 -2.46 1.60 7.75
N MET A 21 -2.00 0.57 7.01
CA MET A 21 -2.79 -0.13 6.01
C MET A 21 -3.75 -1.09 6.70
N ARG A 22 -5.00 -1.13 6.24
CA ARG A 22 -6.07 -2.02 6.73
C ARG A 22 -6.51 -3.02 5.67
N SER A 23 -6.45 -2.65 4.40
CA SER A 23 -6.73 -3.55 3.29
C SER A 23 -6.03 -3.14 2.01
N ILE A 24 -5.85 -4.12 1.12
CA ILE A 24 -5.33 -3.95 -0.23
C ILE A 24 -6.15 -4.83 -1.17
N ALA A 25 -6.68 -4.26 -2.25
CA ALA A 25 -7.53 -4.96 -3.22
C ALA A 25 -8.74 -5.68 -2.58
N GLY A 26 -9.31 -5.09 -1.54
CA GLY A 26 -10.45 -5.65 -0.79
C GLY A 26 -10.07 -6.73 0.23
N PHE A 27 -8.81 -7.17 0.29
CA PHE A 27 -8.33 -8.13 1.27
C PHE A 27 -7.81 -7.44 2.52
N MET A 28 -8.27 -7.90 3.68
CA MET A 28 -7.84 -7.37 4.97
C MET A 28 -6.35 -7.66 5.18
N LEU A 29 -5.59 -6.61 5.45
CA LEU A 29 -4.17 -6.63 5.76
C LEU A 29 -3.91 -5.52 6.75
N GLU A 30 -3.60 -5.88 8.00
CA GLU A 30 -3.23 -4.89 9.02
C GLU A 30 -1.71 -4.77 9.11
N GLY A 31 -1.19 -3.58 8.79
CA GLY A 31 0.25 -3.34 8.82
C GLY A 31 0.61 -1.86 8.91
N ARG A 32 1.70 -1.56 9.64
CA ARG A 32 2.25 -0.21 9.77
C ARG A 32 3.51 -0.07 8.92
N PHE A 33 3.47 0.84 7.94
CA PHE A 33 4.54 1.01 6.96
C PHE A 33 5.08 2.44 6.95
N LYS A 34 6.41 2.59 6.94
CA LYS A 34 7.08 3.85 6.62
C LYS A 34 7.18 4.02 5.09
N ALA A 35 7.45 5.23 4.63
CA ALA A 35 7.59 5.56 3.21
C ALA A 35 8.55 4.61 2.47
N ALA A 36 9.74 4.37 3.02
CA ALA A 36 10.73 3.47 2.43
C ALA A 36 10.19 2.03 2.25
N GLY A 37 9.45 1.51 3.23
CA GLY A 37 8.85 0.18 3.15
C GLY A 37 7.81 0.08 2.04
N LEU A 38 6.93 1.08 1.93
CA LEU A 38 5.93 1.14 0.85
C LEU A 38 6.58 1.18 -0.54
N ARG A 39 7.68 1.93 -0.70
CA ARG A 39 8.43 1.96 -1.97
C ARG A 39 9.09 0.63 -2.29
N SER A 40 9.65 -0.05 -1.29
CA SER A 40 10.22 -1.38 -1.49
C SER A 40 9.16 -2.36 -1.98
N ILE A 41 7.97 -2.36 -1.38
CA ILE A 41 6.84 -3.19 -1.84
C ILE A 41 6.45 -2.83 -3.27
N ALA A 42 6.27 -1.54 -3.57
CA ALA A 42 5.89 -1.08 -4.90
C ALA A 42 6.89 -1.50 -6.00
N ARG A 43 8.19 -1.54 -5.68
CA ARG A 43 9.24 -1.98 -6.60
C ARG A 43 9.27 -3.49 -6.84
N LEU A 44 8.79 -4.28 -5.88
CA LEU A 44 8.70 -5.74 -6.03
C LEU A 44 7.53 -6.19 -6.90
N ILE A 45 6.53 -5.33 -7.10
CA ILE A 45 5.37 -5.61 -7.94
C ILE A 45 5.74 -5.34 -9.40
N ASP A 46 5.82 -6.40 -10.19
CA ASP A 46 5.76 -6.31 -11.66
C ASP A 46 4.31 -6.05 -12.08
N GLU A 47 4.11 -5.15 -13.04
CA GLU A 47 2.77 -4.79 -13.51
C GLU A 47 2.13 -5.87 -14.38
N ASN A 48 2.93 -6.79 -14.95
CA ASN A 48 2.47 -7.81 -15.89
C ASN A 48 2.57 -9.24 -15.35
N GLU A 49 3.18 -9.44 -14.17
CA GLU A 49 3.28 -10.76 -13.55
C GLU A 49 2.33 -10.90 -12.36
N PRO A 50 1.73 -12.08 -12.14
CA PRO A 50 0.94 -12.32 -10.95
C PRO A 50 1.82 -12.23 -9.71
N PHE A 51 1.33 -11.56 -8.67
CA PHE A 51 1.96 -11.60 -7.36
C PHE A 51 0.96 -12.04 -6.30
N SER A 52 1.48 -12.51 -5.17
CA SER A 52 0.68 -12.97 -4.05
C SER A 52 1.29 -12.48 -2.77
N PHE A 53 0.44 -12.24 -1.77
CA PHE A 53 0.89 -11.89 -0.44
C PHE A 53 0.33 -12.87 0.59
N ILE A 54 1.16 -13.15 1.59
CA ILE A 54 0.81 -14.02 2.71
C ILE A 54 0.37 -13.11 3.85
N ILE A 55 -0.92 -13.14 4.21
CA ILE A 55 -1.46 -12.32 5.31
C ILE A 55 -1.38 -13.05 6.66
N ASP A 56 -1.38 -14.38 6.66
CA ASP A 56 -1.14 -15.21 7.83
C ASP A 56 -0.55 -16.57 7.43
N LYS A 57 -0.27 -17.46 8.39
CA LYS A 57 0.37 -18.77 8.13
C LYS A 57 -0.40 -19.70 7.19
N LYS A 58 -1.67 -19.42 6.90
CA LYS A 58 -2.59 -20.26 6.11
C LYS A 58 -3.23 -19.51 4.94
N THR A 59 -3.18 -18.19 4.95
CA THR A 59 -3.89 -17.37 3.96
C THR A 59 -2.91 -16.69 3.01
N THR A 60 -2.88 -17.19 1.78
CA THR A 60 -2.26 -16.55 0.64
C THR A 60 -3.34 -15.89 -0.21
N VAL A 61 -3.12 -14.63 -0.55
CA VAL A 61 -4.01 -13.86 -1.41
C VAL A 61 -3.35 -13.71 -2.77
N HIS A 62 -4.10 -14.09 -3.80
CA HIS A 62 -3.72 -13.88 -5.19
C HIS A 62 -4.40 -12.61 -5.70
N VAL A 63 -3.61 -11.66 -6.18
CA VAL A 63 -4.11 -10.40 -6.71
C VAL A 63 -4.30 -10.53 -8.23
N PRO A 64 -5.45 -10.08 -8.77
CA PRO A 64 -5.61 -9.96 -10.22
C PRO A 64 -4.55 -9.02 -10.82
N ILE A 65 -3.91 -9.46 -11.92
CA ILE A 65 -2.81 -8.72 -12.57
C ILE A 65 -3.25 -7.31 -12.96
N GLU A 66 -4.52 -7.14 -13.33
CA GLU A 66 -5.12 -5.87 -13.72
C GLU A 66 -5.04 -4.80 -12.62
N LEU A 67 -4.90 -5.21 -11.36
CA LEU A 67 -4.79 -4.31 -10.21
C LEU A 67 -3.33 -3.92 -9.90
N ASN A 68 -2.33 -4.65 -10.40
CA ASN A 68 -0.92 -4.47 -10.03
C ASN A 68 -0.44 -3.05 -10.28
N LYS A 69 -0.73 -2.51 -11.46
CA LYS A 69 -0.37 -1.14 -11.84
C LYS A 69 -0.95 -0.11 -10.87
N GLN A 70 -2.23 -0.25 -10.53
CA GLN A 70 -2.88 0.70 -9.63
C GLN A 70 -2.39 0.55 -8.18
N ILE A 71 -2.16 -0.69 -7.70
CA ILE A 71 -1.56 -0.94 -6.38
C ILE A 71 -0.21 -0.25 -6.28
N LYS A 72 0.65 -0.44 -7.29
CA LYS A 72 1.98 0.16 -7.35
C LYS A 72 1.93 1.68 -7.30
N GLN A 73 1.03 2.29 -8.08
CA GLN A 73 0.80 3.73 -8.08
C GLN A 73 0.32 4.24 -6.72
N GLU A 74 -0.64 3.57 -6.09
CA GLU A 74 -1.16 3.97 -4.78
C GLU A 74 -0.09 3.83 -3.69
N LEU A 75 0.73 2.76 -3.70
CA LEU A 75 1.86 2.59 -2.77
C LEU A 75 2.87 3.73 -2.88
N PHE A 76 3.25 4.13 -4.11
CA PHE A 76 4.15 5.26 -4.32
C PHE A 76 3.52 6.58 -3.86
N ALA A 77 2.25 6.84 -4.21
CA ALA A 77 1.56 8.05 -3.79
C ALA A 77 1.43 8.18 -2.27
N ILE A 78 1.18 7.08 -1.56
CA ILE A 78 1.17 7.06 -0.08
C ILE A 78 2.57 7.35 0.47
N ALA A 79 3.61 6.72 -0.10
CA ALA A 79 5.00 6.95 0.31
C ALA A 79 5.43 8.40 0.12
N ASP A 80 5.13 8.99 -1.04
CA ASP A 80 5.43 10.39 -1.35
C ASP A 80 4.70 11.34 -0.39
N LYS A 81 3.44 11.02 -0.04
CA LYS A 81 2.66 11.80 0.93
C LYS A 81 3.22 11.70 2.36
N LEU A 82 3.82 10.58 2.75
CA LEU A 82 4.52 10.45 4.03
C LEU A 82 5.75 11.34 4.06
N GLU A 83 6.58 11.35 3.02
CA GLU A 83 7.79 12.16 2.97
C GLU A 83 7.50 13.66 2.81
N GLY A 84 6.50 14.03 2.01
CA GLY A 84 6.03 15.40 1.89
C GLY A 84 5.50 15.99 3.21
N LYS A 85 5.08 15.14 4.15
CA LYS A 85 4.77 15.54 5.54
C LYS A 85 6.00 15.62 6.44
N THR A 86 7.08 14.92 6.09
CA THR A 86 8.31 14.84 6.90
C THR A 86 9.22 16.05 6.65
N ASN A 87 9.15 16.69 5.47
CA ASN A 87 9.92 17.89 5.10
C ASN A 87 9.33 19.22 5.61
N LYS A 88 8.39 19.20 6.58
CA LYS A 88 7.75 20.40 7.17
C LYS A 88 8.04 20.57 8.66
N THR A 89 9.22 20.18 9.10
CA THR A 89 9.74 20.39 10.47
C THR A 89 11.05 21.13 10.40
#